data_AF-A0A1Q7WP69-F1
#
_entry.id   AF-A0A1Q7WP69-F1
#
_cell.length_a   1.000
_cell.length_b   1.000
_cell.length_c   1.000
_cell.angle_alpha   90.00
_cell.angle_beta   90.00
_cell.angle_gamma   90.00
#
_symmetry.space_group_name_H-M   'P 1'
#
loop_
_entity.id
_entity.type
_entity.pdbx_description
1 polymer ?
#
loop_
_entity_poly.entity_id
_entity_poly.type
_entity_poly.pdbx_seq_one_letter_code
_entity_poly.pdbx_strand_id
1 'polypeptide(L)'
;EQHAEPNAMMLWKTAGRCAVCAAALLLASFPLLAQKEHAAPPAAKAGAAAGKSETAGKPAAAPATTAPAEGPAPQPQGPQAAVGEFQPVLHAQGAKISTCMDTIVAESATVIDAPHTAISSWSTAAPNENVFVSIVGLNYANKATPNGAAILFAAPLGSGKCEGGTVQIYPFGQSCSALQASLIKEGHTIATLRALPVVETKNGYRDVLIPTAGGGCVLVSVGMRQ
;
A
#
# COMPACT_ATOMS: atom_id res chain seq x y z
N GLU A 1 -11.58 20.50 62.94
CA GLU A 1 -11.22 21.92 63.06
C GLU A 1 -9.92 22.18 62.30
N GLN A 2 -9.85 23.36 61.70
CA GLN A 2 -8.66 24.07 61.18
C GLN A 2 -8.13 23.72 59.78
N HIS A 3 -8.39 24.69 58.91
CA HIS A 3 -7.90 25.00 57.57
C HIS A 3 -6.37 25.16 57.43
N ALA A 4 -5.86 24.92 56.22
CA ALA A 4 -5.05 25.85 55.40
C ALA A 4 -4.71 25.16 54.05
N GLU A 5 -5.42 25.43 52.95
CA GLU A 5 -5.20 26.48 51.92
C GLU A 5 -4.21 26.04 50.79
N PRO A 6 -4.68 25.94 49.52
CA PRO A 6 -3.83 25.87 48.34
C PRO A 6 -3.68 27.28 47.70
N ASN A 7 -2.46 27.64 47.29
CA ASN A 7 -2.20 28.93 46.65
C ASN A 7 -1.61 28.77 45.23
N ALA A 8 -1.88 29.79 44.41
CA ALA A 8 -1.38 30.09 43.07
C ALA A 8 -2.16 29.56 41.84
N MET A 9 -3.33 30.16 41.59
CA MET A 9 -3.69 30.58 40.23
C MET A 9 -3.85 32.10 40.20
N MET A 10 -2.90 32.78 39.59
CA MET A 10 -3.03 34.17 39.14
C MET A 10 -2.61 34.22 37.68
N LEU A 11 -3.56 34.43 36.77
CA LEU A 11 -3.29 35.17 35.54
C LEU A 11 -4.50 36.05 35.20
N TRP A 12 -4.21 37.33 35.14
CA TRP A 12 -5.11 38.47 35.06
C TRP A 12 -5.87 38.58 33.72
N LYS A 13 -7.06 39.14 33.82
CA LYS A 13 -7.85 39.80 32.76
C LYS A 13 -7.07 40.96 32.11
N THR A 14 -7.29 41.19 30.82
CA THR A 14 -7.66 42.49 30.16
C THR A 14 -7.54 42.33 28.64
N ALA A 15 -8.63 42.39 27.87
CA ALA A 15 -9.25 43.58 27.26
C ALA A 15 -8.50 44.12 26.01
N GLY A 16 -9.17 44.14 24.85
CA GLY A 16 -8.68 44.84 23.66
C GLY A 16 -9.48 44.56 22.40
N ARG A 17 -10.51 45.40 22.14
CA ARG A 17 -11.29 45.45 20.90
C ARG A 17 -10.57 46.31 19.86
N CYS A 18 -10.53 45.87 18.60
CA CYS A 18 -10.50 46.69 17.36
C CYS A 18 -10.90 45.75 16.21
N ALA A 19 -12.12 45.73 15.67
CA ALA A 19 -12.79 46.76 14.86
C ALA A 19 -12.08 47.05 13.51
N VAL A 20 -12.52 46.31 12.49
CA VAL A 20 -12.88 46.73 11.12
C VAL A 20 -11.97 47.74 10.39
N CYS A 21 -11.36 47.28 9.28
CA CYS A 21 -11.17 48.04 8.03
C CYS A 21 -11.24 46.99 6.88
N ALA A 22 -12.37 46.90 6.18
CA ALA A 22 -12.68 47.64 4.95
C ALA A 22 -11.97 47.05 3.71
N ALA A 23 -12.81 46.46 2.84
CA ALA A 23 -12.48 45.92 1.54
C ALA A 23 -12.10 47.01 0.53
N ALA A 24 -11.21 46.71 -0.41
CA ALA A 24 -11.26 47.26 -1.76
C ALA A 24 -10.49 46.38 -2.75
N LEU A 25 -11.23 45.93 -3.76
CA LEU A 25 -10.82 45.32 -5.02
C LEU A 25 -9.67 46.05 -5.72
N LEU A 26 -8.79 45.29 -6.40
CA LEU A 26 -8.24 45.68 -7.70
C LEU A 26 -7.94 44.43 -8.54
N LEU A 27 -8.68 44.29 -9.62
CA LEU A 27 -8.50 43.35 -10.73
C LEU A 27 -7.25 43.76 -11.53
N ALA A 28 -6.36 42.80 -11.81
CA ALA A 28 -5.39 42.95 -12.90
C ALA A 28 -5.17 41.59 -13.58
N SER A 29 -5.88 41.42 -14.70
CA SER A 29 -5.69 40.36 -15.68
C SER A 29 -4.38 40.59 -16.44
N PHE A 30 -3.48 39.61 -16.46
CA PHE A 30 -2.37 39.55 -17.41
C PHE A 30 -2.52 38.28 -18.28
N PRO A 31 -2.54 38.39 -19.62
CA PRO A 31 -2.55 37.24 -20.50
C PRO A 31 -1.13 36.73 -20.77
N LEU A 32 -1.04 35.40 -20.83
CA LEU A 32 -0.28 34.58 -21.77
C LEU A 32 1.09 35.10 -22.26
N LEU A 33 2.16 34.46 -21.79
CA LEU A 33 3.32 34.16 -22.63
C LEU A 33 3.61 32.66 -22.57
N ALA A 34 3.41 32.02 -23.73
CA ALA A 34 3.91 30.70 -24.04
C ALA A 34 5.45 30.73 -24.08
N GLN A 35 6.10 29.73 -23.47
CA GLN A 35 7.49 29.43 -23.79
C GLN A 35 7.60 27.94 -24.07
N LYS A 36 7.66 27.66 -25.37
CA LYS A 36 7.95 26.36 -25.98
C LYS A 36 9.43 26.42 -26.41
N GLU A 37 10.10 25.27 -26.39
CA GLU A 37 11.33 24.96 -27.15
C GLU A 37 12.65 25.44 -26.50
N HIS A 38 13.76 24.71 -26.45
CA HIS A 38 14.15 23.39 -26.96
C HIS A 38 15.53 23.03 -26.35
N ALA A 39 15.85 21.73 -26.41
CA ALA A 39 17.19 21.15 -26.62
C ALA A 39 18.16 20.88 -25.45
N ALA A 40 18.70 19.67 -25.55
CA ALA A 40 19.65 18.93 -24.74
C ALA A 40 21.12 19.38 -24.99
N PRO A 41 22.12 18.80 -24.28
CA PRO A 41 23.41 19.44 -24.01
C PRO A 41 24.50 19.14 -25.07
N PRO A 42 25.59 19.92 -25.11
CA PRO A 42 26.77 19.53 -25.87
C PRO A 42 27.72 18.68 -25.00
N ALA A 43 28.10 17.53 -25.56
CA ALA A 43 29.34 16.86 -25.23
C ALA A 43 30.53 17.64 -25.84
N ALA A 44 31.64 17.75 -25.10
CA ALA A 44 32.92 18.15 -25.64
C ALA A 44 34.05 17.32 -25.01
N LYS A 45 35.01 16.97 -25.87
CA LYS A 45 36.03 15.93 -25.72
C LYS A 45 37.30 16.44 -25.02
N ALA A 46 37.96 15.47 -24.38
CA ALA A 46 39.40 15.18 -24.36
C ALA A 46 40.42 16.30 -24.05
N GLY A 47 41.13 16.10 -22.94
CA GLY A 47 42.51 16.55 -22.75
C GLY A 47 43.32 15.40 -22.14
N ALA A 48 44.32 14.92 -22.88
CA ALA A 48 45.27 13.91 -22.44
C ALA A 48 46.47 14.57 -21.73
N ALA A 49 46.92 14.00 -20.62
CA ALA A 49 48.30 14.12 -20.15
C ALA A 49 48.68 12.84 -19.40
N ALA A 50 49.76 12.22 -19.86
CA ALA A 50 50.31 10.97 -19.34
C ALA A 50 51.07 11.20 -18.03
N GLY A 51 50.90 10.26 -17.09
CA GLY A 51 51.77 10.07 -15.94
C GLY A 51 51.77 8.60 -15.57
N LYS A 52 52.88 7.90 -15.81
CA LYS A 52 53.11 6.52 -15.37
C LYS A 52 53.42 6.52 -13.87
N SER A 53 52.67 5.73 -13.09
CA SER A 53 53.20 5.10 -11.88
C SER A 53 52.51 3.76 -11.69
N GLU A 54 53.31 2.71 -11.78
CA GLU A 54 52.94 1.31 -11.67
C GLU A 54 52.95 0.94 -10.18
N THR A 55 51.79 0.66 -9.59
CA THR A 55 51.68 -0.08 -8.34
C THR A 55 50.50 -1.03 -8.44
N ALA A 56 50.81 -2.33 -8.32
CA ALA A 56 49.86 -3.42 -8.34
C ALA A 56 48.76 -3.27 -7.28
N GLY A 57 47.51 -3.32 -7.74
CA GLY A 57 46.32 -3.38 -6.91
C GLY A 57 45.20 -4.07 -7.68
N LYS A 58 44.84 -5.27 -7.25
CA LYS A 58 43.71 -6.08 -7.77
C LYS A 58 42.46 -5.19 -7.91
N PRO A 59 41.78 -5.15 -9.07
CA PRO A 59 40.51 -4.43 -9.18
C PRO A 59 39.51 -5.08 -8.23
N ALA A 60 39.08 -4.33 -7.22
CA ALA A 60 37.90 -4.67 -6.46
C ALA A 60 36.72 -4.69 -7.44
N ALA A 61 36.02 -5.82 -7.50
CA ALA A 61 34.80 -5.95 -8.29
C ALA A 61 33.83 -4.85 -7.84
N ALA A 62 33.40 -4.01 -8.77
CA ALA A 62 32.31 -3.08 -8.55
C ALA A 62 31.08 -3.88 -8.07
N PRO A 63 30.34 -3.40 -7.05
CA PRO A 63 29.12 -4.06 -6.64
C PRO A 63 28.19 -4.14 -7.85
N ALA A 64 27.85 -5.37 -8.25
CA ALA A 64 26.87 -5.63 -9.27
C ALA A 64 25.58 -4.94 -8.85
N THR A 65 25.18 -3.93 -9.62
CA THR A 65 23.85 -3.34 -9.52
C THR A 65 22.89 -4.43 -9.95
N THR A 66 22.25 -5.09 -8.99
CA THR A 66 21.13 -6.00 -9.26
C THR A 66 20.04 -5.14 -9.91
N ALA A 67 19.84 -5.34 -11.21
CA ALA A 67 18.67 -4.82 -11.90
C ALA A 67 17.42 -5.32 -11.17
N PRO A 68 16.37 -4.49 -10.99
CA PRO A 68 15.10 -4.95 -10.47
C PRO A 68 14.67 -6.19 -11.26
N ALA A 69 14.30 -7.26 -10.56
CA ALA A 69 13.72 -8.43 -11.20
C ALA A 69 12.51 -7.98 -12.00
N GLU A 70 12.61 -8.09 -13.32
CA GLU A 70 11.53 -7.74 -14.25
C GLU A 70 10.38 -8.70 -13.97
N GLY A 71 9.26 -8.15 -13.50
CA GLY A 71 8.05 -8.94 -13.24
C GLY A 71 7.59 -9.63 -14.53
N PRO A 72 6.87 -10.77 -14.44
CA PRO A 72 6.37 -11.46 -15.62
C PRO A 72 5.53 -10.53 -16.51
N ALA A 73 5.59 -10.76 -17.82
CA ALA A 73 4.72 -10.07 -18.77
C ALA A 73 3.23 -10.23 -18.37
N PRO A 74 2.36 -9.25 -18.67
CA PRO A 74 0.95 -9.29 -18.31
C PRO A 74 0.30 -10.62 -18.71
N GLN A 75 -0.23 -11.35 -17.73
CA GLN A 75 -0.94 -12.60 -18.01
C GLN A 75 -2.25 -12.29 -18.78
N PRO A 76 -2.60 -13.08 -19.80
CA PRO A 76 -3.86 -12.93 -20.51
C PRO A 76 -5.03 -12.96 -19.52
N GLN A 77 -5.92 -11.96 -19.60
CA GLN A 77 -7.14 -11.93 -18.80
C GLN A 77 -8.04 -13.07 -19.26
N GLY A 78 -7.97 -14.21 -18.56
CA GLY A 78 -8.86 -15.34 -18.77
C GLY A 78 -10.29 -15.04 -18.32
N PRO A 79 -11.26 -15.91 -18.65
CA PRO A 79 -12.61 -15.83 -18.12
C PRO A 79 -12.62 -15.74 -16.58
N GLN A 80 -13.64 -15.08 -16.02
CA GLN A 80 -13.83 -15.02 -14.56
C GLN A 80 -13.90 -16.44 -13.99
N ALA A 81 -13.04 -16.74 -13.02
CA ALA A 81 -13.04 -18.04 -12.36
C ALA A 81 -14.20 -18.13 -11.35
N ALA A 82 -14.79 -19.32 -11.26
CA ALA A 82 -15.84 -19.62 -10.28
C ALA A 82 -15.26 -19.71 -8.86
N VAL A 83 -16.13 -19.57 -7.85
CA VAL A 83 -15.75 -19.73 -6.44
C VAL A 83 -15.31 -21.19 -6.22
N GLY A 84 -14.07 -21.38 -5.77
CA GLY A 84 -13.45 -22.70 -5.52
C GLY A 84 -12.28 -23.06 -6.45
N GLU A 85 -12.08 -22.32 -7.54
CA GLU A 85 -10.89 -22.41 -8.39
C GLU A 85 -10.10 -21.11 -8.27
N PHE A 86 -8.95 -21.15 -7.59
CA PHE A 86 -8.18 -19.94 -7.29
C PHE A 86 -7.18 -19.65 -8.42
N GLN A 87 -7.41 -18.60 -9.21
CA GLN A 87 -6.46 -18.19 -10.26
C GLN A 87 -5.01 -17.99 -9.76
N PRO A 88 -4.75 -17.44 -8.55
CA PRO A 88 -3.38 -17.37 -8.03
C PRO A 88 -2.72 -18.75 -7.88
N VAL A 89 -3.48 -19.79 -7.51
CA VAL A 89 -2.97 -21.16 -7.42
C VAL A 89 -2.64 -21.71 -8.80
N LEU A 90 -3.51 -21.49 -9.79
CA LEU A 90 -3.25 -21.90 -11.18
C LEU A 90 -2.01 -21.20 -11.76
N HIS A 91 -1.84 -19.90 -11.46
CA HIS A 91 -0.67 -19.14 -11.89
C HIS A 91 0.61 -19.68 -11.26
N ALA A 92 0.60 -19.96 -9.96
CA ALA A 92 1.74 -20.55 -9.25
C ALA A 92 2.10 -21.94 -9.80
N GLN A 93 1.10 -22.78 -10.10
CA GLN A 93 1.31 -24.09 -10.74
C GLN A 93 1.94 -23.94 -12.14
N GLY A 94 1.41 -23.04 -12.97
CA GLY A 94 1.97 -22.75 -14.30
C GLY A 94 3.40 -22.21 -14.24
N ALA A 95 3.73 -21.45 -13.19
CA ALA A 95 5.07 -20.96 -12.89
C ALA A 95 6.01 -22.00 -12.28
N LYS A 96 5.54 -23.23 -12.02
CA LYS A 96 6.28 -24.31 -11.34
C LYS A 96 6.79 -23.90 -9.95
N ILE A 97 6.04 -23.06 -9.25
CA ILE A 97 6.26 -22.74 -7.84
C ILE A 97 5.74 -23.93 -7.02
N SER A 98 6.58 -24.45 -6.14
CA SER A 98 6.26 -25.55 -5.24
C SER A 98 6.59 -25.21 -3.78
N THR A 99 7.64 -24.42 -3.51
CA THR A 99 8.10 -24.12 -2.14
C THR A 99 6.99 -23.56 -1.24
N CYS A 100 6.22 -22.59 -1.76
CA CYS A 100 5.18 -21.90 -0.98
C CYS A 100 3.75 -22.23 -1.42
N MET A 101 3.54 -23.37 -2.11
CA MET A 101 2.24 -23.69 -2.69
C MET A 101 1.13 -23.78 -1.63
N ASP A 102 1.40 -24.42 -0.49
CA ASP A 102 0.41 -24.54 0.60
C ASP A 102 0.00 -23.16 1.16
N THR A 103 0.96 -22.24 1.30
CA THR A 103 0.69 -20.85 1.69
C THR A 103 -0.14 -20.14 0.63
N ILE A 104 0.20 -20.27 -0.65
CA ILE A 104 -0.57 -19.64 -1.75
C ILE A 104 -2.02 -20.14 -1.75
N VAL A 105 -2.25 -21.44 -1.54
CA VAL A 105 -3.59 -22.02 -1.42
C VAL A 105 -4.33 -21.45 -0.20
N ALA A 106 -3.68 -21.42 0.96
CA ALA A 106 -4.29 -20.94 2.20
C ALA A 106 -4.67 -19.45 2.13
N GLU A 107 -3.77 -18.60 1.62
CA GLU A 107 -4.06 -17.16 1.46
C GLU A 107 -5.14 -16.94 0.38
N SER A 108 -5.15 -17.72 -0.70
CA SER A 108 -6.18 -17.63 -1.73
C SER A 108 -7.57 -17.96 -1.16
N ALA A 109 -7.68 -19.05 -0.41
CA ALA A 109 -8.94 -19.46 0.23
C ALA A 109 -9.44 -18.45 1.27
N THR A 110 -8.54 -17.64 1.82
CA THR A 110 -8.86 -16.61 2.82
C THR A 110 -9.50 -15.37 2.20
N VAL A 111 -9.12 -15.00 0.98
CA VAL A 111 -9.52 -13.71 0.37
C VAL A 111 -10.37 -13.82 -0.88
N ILE A 112 -10.52 -15.03 -1.44
CA ILE A 112 -11.29 -15.26 -2.66
C ILE A 112 -12.59 -15.97 -2.31
N ASP A 113 -13.64 -15.17 -2.08
CA ASP A 113 -14.99 -15.62 -1.72
C ASP A 113 -16.05 -15.30 -2.78
N ALA A 114 -15.63 -14.69 -3.90
CA ALA A 114 -16.50 -14.22 -4.98
C ALA A 114 -15.91 -14.52 -6.37
N PRO A 115 -16.71 -14.43 -7.45
CA PRO A 115 -16.19 -14.44 -8.81
C PRO A 115 -15.06 -13.44 -8.98
N HIS A 116 -13.98 -13.86 -9.63
CA HIS A 116 -12.74 -13.09 -9.61
C HIS A 116 -11.92 -13.19 -10.89
N THR A 117 -11.01 -12.23 -11.03
CA THR A 117 -9.87 -12.27 -11.95
C THR A 117 -8.61 -11.88 -11.20
N ALA A 118 -7.47 -12.49 -11.53
CA ALA A 118 -6.20 -12.24 -10.87
C ALA A 118 -5.08 -11.95 -11.88
N ILE A 119 -4.10 -11.18 -11.42
CA ILE A 119 -2.78 -11.06 -12.05
C ILE A 119 -1.74 -11.44 -11.00
N SER A 120 -0.76 -12.26 -11.39
CA SER A 120 0.28 -12.71 -10.48
C SER A 120 1.68 -12.38 -10.99
N SER A 121 2.59 -12.18 -10.05
CA SER A 121 3.99 -11.83 -10.31
C SER A 121 4.91 -12.74 -9.50
N TRP A 122 6.01 -13.15 -10.11
CA TRP A 122 7.04 -14.00 -9.51
C TRP A 122 8.38 -13.79 -10.21
N SER A 123 9.48 -14.23 -9.58
CA SER A 123 10.79 -14.29 -10.23
C SER A 123 10.82 -15.46 -11.22
N THR A 124 11.03 -15.19 -12.51
CA THR A 124 11.15 -16.26 -13.53
C THR A 124 12.47 -17.02 -13.43
N ALA A 125 13.54 -16.36 -12.96
CA ALA A 125 14.85 -16.96 -12.80
C ALA A 125 14.93 -17.91 -11.58
N ALA A 126 14.20 -17.59 -10.51
CA ALA A 126 14.22 -18.33 -9.25
C ALA A 126 12.85 -18.30 -8.56
N PRO A 127 11.81 -18.95 -9.15
CA PRO A 127 10.42 -18.86 -8.69
C PRO A 127 10.20 -19.44 -7.29
N ASN A 128 11.04 -20.38 -6.88
CA ASN A 128 10.94 -21.10 -5.60
C ASN A 128 11.75 -20.47 -4.46
N GLU A 129 12.51 -19.41 -4.76
CA GLU A 129 13.41 -18.72 -3.83
C GLU A 129 12.97 -17.27 -3.56
N ASN A 130 11.94 -16.80 -4.26
CA ASN A 130 11.47 -15.42 -4.22
C ASN A 130 9.98 -15.36 -3.91
N VAL A 131 9.51 -14.16 -3.59
CA VAL A 131 8.10 -13.89 -3.31
C VAL A 131 7.23 -14.17 -4.54
N PHE A 132 6.10 -14.81 -4.29
CA PHE A 132 4.94 -14.82 -5.18
C PHE A 132 3.96 -13.77 -4.69
N VAL A 133 3.45 -12.93 -5.59
CA VAL A 133 2.42 -11.92 -5.29
C VAL A 133 1.28 -12.08 -6.28
N SER A 134 0.04 -12.00 -5.81
CA SER A 134 -1.13 -11.94 -6.69
C SER A 134 -2.08 -10.83 -6.27
N ILE A 135 -2.55 -10.08 -7.26
CA ILE A 135 -3.62 -9.09 -7.11
C ILE A 135 -4.89 -9.70 -7.71
N VAL A 136 -5.99 -9.62 -6.99
CA VAL A 136 -7.27 -10.23 -7.32
C VAL A 136 -8.34 -9.15 -7.32
N GLY A 137 -9.10 -9.04 -8.40
CA GLY A 137 -10.36 -8.28 -8.43
C GLY A 137 -11.52 -9.21 -8.12
N LEU A 138 -12.41 -8.80 -7.22
CA LEU A 138 -13.55 -9.56 -6.73
C LEU A 138 -14.85 -8.85 -7.14
N ASN A 139 -15.83 -9.62 -7.60
CA ASN A 139 -17.13 -9.12 -8.01
C ASN A 139 -18.23 -9.70 -7.11
N TYR A 140 -18.85 -8.85 -6.29
CA TYR A 140 -19.89 -9.24 -5.35
C TYR A 140 -21.27 -8.95 -5.90
N ALA A 141 -22.22 -9.86 -5.67
CA ALA A 141 -23.62 -9.63 -6.03
C ALA A 141 -24.27 -8.48 -5.21
N ASN A 142 -23.68 -8.11 -4.08
CA ASN A 142 -24.17 -7.06 -3.20
C ASN A 142 -23.95 -5.66 -3.82
N LYS A 143 -25.04 -4.93 -4.09
CA LYS A 143 -24.98 -3.59 -4.68
C LYS A 143 -24.31 -2.53 -3.79
N ALA A 144 -24.23 -2.75 -2.47
CA ALA A 144 -23.58 -1.81 -1.55
C ALA A 144 -22.03 -1.86 -1.63
N THR A 145 -21.48 -2.98 -2.11
CA THR A 145 -20.05 -3.23 -2.29
C THR A 145 -19.88 -4.10 -3.54
N PRO A 146 -20.16 -3.58 -4.75
CA PRO A 146 -20.25 -4.42 -5.95
C PRO A 146 -18.89 -4.99 -6.37
N ASN A 147 -17.79 -4.34 -5.98
CA ASN A 147 -16.44 -4.79 -6.27
C ASN A 147 -15.58 -4.73 -5.02
N GLY A 148 -14.62 -5.63 -4.92
CA GLY A 148 -13.51 -5.58 -3.99
C GLY A 148 -12.20 -5.92 -4.68
N ALA A 149 -11.11 -5.79 -3.95
CA ALA A 149 -9.81 -6.27 -4.38
C ALA A 149 -9.10 -6.98 -3.25
N ALA A 150 -8.27 -7.95 -3.58
CA ALA A 150 -7.37 -8.58 -2.64
C ALA A 150 -5.96 -8.62 -3.21
N ILE A 151 -4.99 -8.59 -2.32
CA ILE A 151 -3.59 -8.88 -2.61
C ILE A 151 -3.23 -10.03 -1.69
N LEU A 152 -2.58 -11.04 -2.22
CA LEU A 152 -1.95 -12.09 -1.43
C LEU A 152 -0.49 -12.22 -1.83
N PHE A 153 0.33 -12.59 -0.86
CA PHE A 153 1.72 -12.91 -1.13
C PHE A 153 2.15 -14.12 -0.32
N ALA A 154 3.14 -14.82 -0.84
CA ALA A 154 3.82 -15.91 -0.16
C ALA A 154 5.32 -15.80 -0.44
N ALA A 155 6.14 -15.82 0.61
CA ALA A 155 7.59 -15.68 0.49
C ALA A 155 8.29 -16.82 1.24
N PRO A 156 9.33 -17.44 0.66
CA PRO A 156 10.11 -18.46 1.35
C PRO A 156 10.95 -17.83 2.47
N LEU A 157 10.97 -18.49 3.64
CA LEU A 157 11.80 -18.13 4.78
C LEU A 157 13.09 -18.98 4.87
N GLY A 158 13.28 -19.91 3.94
CA GLY A 158 14.29 -20.97 4.02
C GLY A 158 13.76 -22.25 4.67
N SER A 159 14.48 -23.36 4.48
CA SER A 159 14.12 -24.69 5.03
C SER A 159 12.71 -25.18 4.67
N GLY A 160 12.18 -24.78 3.51
CA GLY A 160 10.84 -25.16 3.04
C GLY A 160 9.69 -24.50 3.81
N LYS A 161 9.96 -23.48 4.63
CA LYS A 161 8.94 -22.68 5.31
C LYS A 161 8.61 -21.45 4.47
N CYS A 162 7.36 -21.00 4.56
CA CYS A 162 6.91 -19.79 3.89
C CYS A 162 6.08 -18.93 4.84
N GLU A 163 6.25 -17.62 4.73
CA GLU A 163 5.36 -16.63 5.32
C GLU A 163 4.33 -16.21 4.27
N GLY A 164 3.11 -15.95 4.73
CA GLY A 164 2.00 -15.52 3.89
C GLY A 164 1.34 -14.27 4.45
N GLY A 165 0.69 -13.52 3.57
CA GLY A 165 -0.13 -12.42 4.02
C GLY A 165 -1.09 -11.94 2.96
N THR A 166 -2.09 -11.23 3.43
CA THR A 166 -3.20 -10.75 2.62
C THR A 166 -3.53 -9.31 2.93
N VAL A 167 -3.99 -8.61 1.90
CA VAL A 167 -4.60 -7.29 2.01
C VAL A 167 -5.91 -7.34 1.25
N GLN A 168 -7.03 -7.13 1.92
CA GLN A 168 -8.35 -7.07 1.30
C GLN A 168 -8.87 -5.63 1.34
N ILE A 169 -9.44 -5.18 0.23
CA ILE A 169 -9.89 -3.80 0.03
C ILE A 169 -11.37 -3.84 -0.33
N TYR A 170 -12.19 -3.27 0.56
CA TYR A 170 -13.64 -3.23 0.42
C TYR A 170 -14.16 -1.79 0.46
N PRO A 171 -14.76 -1.30 -0.64
CA PRO A 171 -15.49 -0.06 -0.61
C PRO A 171 -16.88 -0.25 0.01
N PHE A 172 -17.25 0.61 0.94
CA PHE A 172 -18.55 0.66 1.59
C PHE A 172 -19.20 2.02 1.37
N GLY A 173 -20.51 2.03 1.09
CA GLY A 173 -21.28 3.26 1.01
C GLY A 173 -21.50 3.97 2.35
N GLN A 174 -21.36 3.27 3.48
CA GLN A 174 -21.49 3.85 4.82
C GLN A 174 -20.21 4.57 5.26
N SER A 175 -20.35 5.54 6.17
CA SER A 175 -19.21 6.25 6.77
C SER A 175 -18.29 5.32 7.57
N CYS A 176 -17.02 5.70 7.70
CA CYS A 176 -16.07 4.91 8.49
C CYS A 176 -16.42 4.82 9.97
N SER A 177 -17.06 5.84 10.56
CA SER A 177 -17.51 5.77 11.95
C SER A 177 -18.62 4.74 12.15
N ALA A 178 -19.57 4.66 11.22
CA ALA A 178 -20.62 3.64 11.22
C ALA A 178 -20.03 2.23 11.03
N LEU A 179 -19.10 2.08 10.09
CA LEU A 179 -18.42 0.81 9.85
C LEU A 179 -17.58 0.39 11.07
N GLN A 180 -16.82 1.30 11.66
CA GLN A 180 -16.05 1.05 12.88
C GLN A 180 -16.94 0.57 14.02
N ALA A 181 -18.07 1.25 14.25
CA ALA A 181 -19.02 0.87 15.29
C ALA A 181 -19.60 -0.55 15.08
N SER A 182 -19.67 -1.01 13.82
CA SER A 182 -20.03 -2.40 13.52
C SER A 182 -18.88 -3.36 13.80
N LEU A 183 -17.66 -3.04 13.36
CA LEU A 183 -16.49 -3.92 13.50
C LEU A 183 -16.10 -4.14 14.98
N ILE A 184 -16.18 -3.11 15.82
CA ILE A 184 -15.82 -3.22 17.25
C ILE A 184 -16.82 -4.03 18.09
N LYS A 185 -17.91 -4.53 17.49
CA LYS A 185 -18.79 -5.49 18.18
C LYS A 185 -18.10 -6.84 18.40
N GLU A 186 -17.22 -7.21 17.48
CA GLU A 186 -16.46 -8.48 17.52
C GLU A 186 -14.94 -8.28 17.57
N GLY A 187 -14.48 -7.04 17.34
CA GLY A 187 -13.09 -6.63 17.46
C GLY A 187 -12.90 -5.51 18.49
N HIS A 188 -11.80 -4.79 18.38
CA HIS A 188 -11.53 -3.61 19.19
C HIS A 188 -10.62 -2.63 18.44
N THR A 189 -10.72 -1.33 18.74
CA THR A 189 -9.82 -0.34 18.15
C THR A 189 -8.44 -0.44 18.82
N ILE A 190 -7.39 -0.65 18.04
CA ILE A 190 -6.01 -0.83 18.54
C ILE A 190 -5.13 0.40 18.34
N ALA A 191 -5.45 1.24 17.35
CA ALA A 191 -4.66 2.42 17.02
C ALA A 191 -5.46 3.41 16.16
N THR A 192 -4.89 4.61 16.00
CA THR A 192 -5.27 5.55 14.96
C THR A 192 -4.03 5.97 14.19
N LEU A 193 -3.93 5.58 12.91
CA LEU A 193 -2.86 5.98 12.02
C LEU A 193 -3.19 7.36 11.45
N ARG A 194 -2.64 8.41 12.06
CA ARG A 194 -3.07 9.80 11.83
C ARG A 194 -4.56 9.97 12.14
N ALA A 195 -5.40 10.06 11.11
CA ALA A 195 -6.85 10.19 11.24
C ALA A 195 -7.60 8.91 10.81
N LEU A 196 -6.87 7.80 10.62
CA LEU A 196 -7.42 6.53 10.14
C LEU A 196 -7.52 5.54 11.31
N PRO A 197 -8.73 5.19 11.78
CA PRO A 197 -8.90 4.19 12.81
C PRO A 197 -8.40 2.82 12.36
N VAL A 198 -7.83 2.06 13.28
CA VAL A 198 -7.44 0.66 13.08
C VAL A 198 -8.19 -0.22 14.06
N VAL A 199 -8.97 -1.16 13.54
CA VAL A 199 -9.68 -2.18 14.32
C VAL A 199 -8.95 -3.50 14.18
N GLU A 200 -8.68 -4.18 15.29
CA GLU A 200 -8.24 -5.58 15.27
C GLU A 200 -9.47 -6.48 15.38
N THR A 201 -9.63 -7.38 14.43
CA THR A 201 -10.71 -8.39 14.44
C THR A 201 -10.36 -9.54 15.39
N LYS A 202 -11.36 -10.34 15.78
CA LYS A 202 -11.13 -11.56 16.58
C LYS A 202 -10.14 -12.55 15.94
N ASN A 203 -10.03 -12.53 14.62
CA ASN A 203 -9.14 -13.41 13.85
C ASN A 203 -7.74 -12.81 13.64
N GLY A 204 -7.42 -11.68 14.28
CA GLY A 204 -6.11 -11.04 14.22
C GLY A 204 -5.87 -10.15 12.98
N TYR A 205 -6.88 -9.97 12.12
CA TYR A 205 -6.78 -8.99 11.02
C TYR A 205 -6.78 -7.57 11.56
N ARG A 206 -6.04 -6.70 10.87
CA ARG A 206 -6.00 -5.26 11.15
C ARG A 206 -6.71 -4.51 10.04
N ASP A 207 -7.84 -3.95 10.40
CA ASP A 207 -8.75 -3.22 9.53
C ASP A 207 -8.48 -1.72 9.64
N VAL A 208 -7.89 -1.14 8.59
CA VAL A 208 -7.68 0.30 8.47
C VAL A 208 -8.89 0.91 7.75
N LEU A 209 -9.49 1.93 8.36
CA LEU A 209 -10.66 2.60 7.83
C LEU A 209 -10.29 3.93 7.17
N ILE A 210 -10.54 4.04 5.87
CA ILE A 210 -10.17 5.20 5.05
C ILE A 210 -11.43 5.93 4.56
N PRO A 211 -11.69 7.16 5.03
CA PRO A 211 -12.81 7.95 4.56
C PRO A 211 -12.67 8.28 3.07
N THR A 212 -13.79 8.23 2.34
CA THR A 212 -13.86 8.67 0.94
C THR A 212 -14.47 10.06 0.83
N ALA A 213 -14.16 10.78 -0.26
CA ALA A 213 -14.75 12.10 -0.52
C ALA A 213 -16.29 12.09 -0.62
N GLY A 214 -16.89 10.94 -0.96
CA GLY A 214 -18.35 10.75 -1.04
C GLY A 214 -19.01 10.37 0.29
N GLY A 215 -18.30 10.42 1.42
CA GLY A 215 -18.84 10.08 2.74
C GLY A 215 -18.92 8.57 3.03
N GLY A 216 -18.50 7.72 2.08
CA GLY A 216 -18.31 6.28 2.28
C GLY A 216 -16.98 5.95 2.95
N CYS A 217 -16.69 4.66 3.09
CA CYS A 217 -15.47 4.15 3.71
C CYS A 217 -14.81 3.09 2.83
N VAL A 218 -13.48 3.10 2.75
CA VAL A 218 -12.71 1.95 2.26
C VAL A 218 -12.13 1.25 3.48
N LEU A 219 -12.48 -0.03 3.63
CA LEU A 219 -11.87 -0.94 4.60
C LEU A 219 -10.67 -1.60 3.92
N VAL A 220 -9.49 -1.45 4.53
CA VAL A 220 -8.29 -2.20 4.14
C VAL A 220 -7.97 -3.16 5.26
N SER A 221 -8.26 -4.44 5.07
CA SER A 221 -8.00 -5.51 6.03
C SER A 221 -6.67 -6.17 5.73
N VAL A 222 -5.76 -6.19 6.70
CA VAL A 222 -4.44 -6.82 6.59
C VAL A 222 -4.38 -8.06 7.47
N GLY A 223 -4.10 -9.20 6.85
CA GLY A 223 -3.85 -10.47 7.53
C GLY A 223 -2.42 -10.91 7.31
N MET A 224 -1.78 -11.45 8.35
CA MET A 224 -0.48 -12.10 8.23
C MET A 224 -0.58 -13.51 8.77
N ARG A 225 0.04 -14.45 8.05
CA ARG A 225 0.16 -15.85 8.44
C ARG A 225 1.64 -16.13 8.70
N GLN A 226 1.95 -16.41 9.97
CA GLN A 226 3.27 -16.85 10.42
C GLN A 226 3.32 -18.37 10.59
#